data_AF-A0A5Q0UPY5-F1
#
_entry.id   AF-A0A5Q0UPY5-F1
#
_cell.length_a   1.000
_cell.length_b   1.000
_cell.length_c   1.000
_cell.angle_alpha   90.00
_cell.angle_beta   90.00
_cell.angle_gamma   90.00
#
_symmetry.space_group_name_H-M   'P 1'
#
loop_
_entity.id
_entity.type
_entity.pdbx_description
1 polymer ?
#
loop_
_entity_poly.entity_id
_entity_poly.type
_entity_poly.pdbx_seq_one_letter_code
_entity_poly.pdbx_strand_id
1 'polypeptide(L)'
;MTLDEHAEELASDLGVDKEEVKEDLANLVNYSVPMDEAKQSLRRKYGDGSEGGTTPSSKDIAEISASDSNVTVTARVLTVGQRSIQYQGDEQVIFEGELADETGTISYTAWEDFGLAAGDTITAGNAGVREWDGRPELNLGESTSIERSDDPLDVPYEIGGDAELATLAPGDRGINVEVQVLEVEEKTIDGRNGETDILSGVFGDESTRLPFTDWDPHAEIEAGASIRIEDVFVREFRGAPSINVSEFSTVTPLDRTVSATENAQQMPIREAVDSGGLFDVELTGNIIEVRDGSGLIERCPECGRVVQNGQCRSHGTVDAVDDLRTKAILDDGSATVTVVLDDELTAEVYGGDLADATEHARDAMDKEVVAERIADRIVGLEYVVRGSLSVDEYGANLDATSFEESDDDPAERARTLLAEVEP
;
A
#
# COMPACT_ATOMS: atom_id res chain seq x y z
N MET A 1 -43.38 -31.68 32.20
CA MET A 1 -44.19 -30.46 32.40
C MET A 1 -45.08 -30.31 31.18
N THR A 2 -46.28 -29.78 31.37
CA THR A 2 -47.18 -29.42 30.28
C THR A 2 -46.76 -28.07 29.68
N LEU A 3 -47.21 -27.80 28.45
CA LEU A 3 -46.89 -26.54 27.75
C LEU A 3 -47.42 -25.31 28.53
N ASP A 4 -48.52 -25.48 29.27
CA ASP A 4 -49.09 -24.44 30.14
C ASP A 4 -48.22 -24.15 31.36
N GLU A 5 -47.65 -25.19 31.99
CA GLU A 5 -46.71 -25.04 33.12
C GLU A 5 -45.41 -24.35 32.69
N HIS A 6 -44.91 -24.68 31.48
CA HIS A 6 -43.73 -24.02 30.93
C HIS A 6 -43.96 -22.54 30.58
N ALA A 7 -45.15 -22.20 30.08
CA ALA A 7 -45.52 -20.83 29.80
C ALA A 7 -45.74 -20.01 31.07
N GLU A 8 -46.33 -20.60 32.12
CA GLU A 8 -46.51 -19.92 33.42
C GLU A 8 -45.20 -19.63 34.14
N GLU A 9 -44.28 -20.62 34.16
CA GLU A 9 -42.93 -20.44 34.69
C GLU A 9 -42.20 -19.32 33.95
N LEU A 10 -42.24 -19.33 32.62
CA LEU A 10 -41.53 -18.36 31.80
C LEU A 10 -42.15 -16.95 31.86
N ALA A 11 -43.48 -16.85 31.87
CA ALA A 11 -44.18 -15.59 32.02
C ALA A 11 -43.93 -14.96 33.40
N SER A 12 -43.90 -15.77 34.46
CA SER A 12 -43.57 -15.31 35.81
C SER A 12 -42.11 -14.88 35.95
N ASP A 13 -41.18 -15.57 35.29
CA ASP A 13 -39.75 -15.20 35.27
C ASP A 13 -39.51 -13.85 34.55
N LEU A 14 -40.26 -13.58 33.48
CA LEU A 14 -40.03 -12.44 32.58
C LEU A 14 -40.99 -11.26 32.83
N GLY A 15 -42.01 -11.43 33.68
CA GLY A 15 -42.99 -10.38 34.00
C GLY A 15 -43.95 -10.03 32.87
N VAL A 16 -44.20 -10.97 31.95
CA VAL A 16 -45.05 -10.81 30.76
C VAL A 16 -46.34 -11.63 30.85
N ASP A 17 -47.27 -11.42 29.92
CA ASP A 17 -48.55 -12.12 29.93
C ASP A 17 -48.41 -13.62 29.63
N LYS A 18 -49.08 -14.45 30.43
CA LYS A 18 -49.01 -15.91 30.32
C LYS A 18 -49.63 -16.43 29.02
N GLU A 19 -50.74 -15.86 28.56
CA GLU A 19 -51.40 -16.33 27.34
C GLU A 19 -50.55 -16.03 26.11
N GLU A 20 -49.90 -14.87 26.07
CA GLU A 20 -48.99 -14.47 24.98
C GLU A 20 -47.75 -15.39 24.89
N VAL A 21 -47.10 -15.65 26.04
CA VAL A 21 -45.96 -16.60 26.10
C VAL A 21 -46.38 -18.01 25.70
N LYS A 22 -47.60 -18.43 26.08
CA LYS A 22 -48.11 -19.76 25.76
C LYS A 22 -48.38 -19.94 24.28
N GLU A 23 -48.93 -18.92 23.60
CA GLU A 23 -49.18 -18.97 22.16
C GLU A 23 -47.87 -19.07 21.37
N ASP A 24 -46.88 -18.26 21.73
CA ASP A 24 -45.56 -18.30 21.09
C ASP A 24 -44.81 -19.61 21.34
N LEU A 25 -44.86 -20.12 22.57
CA LEU A 25 -44.24 -21.40 22.92
C LEU A 25 -44.92 -22.55 22.16
N ALA A 26 -46.25 -22.49 21.99
CA ALA A 26 -46.99 -23.47 21.21
C ALA A 26 -46.60 -23.40 19.72
N ASN A 27 -46.42 -22.21 19.17
CA ASN A 27 -45.97 -22.03 17.78
C ASN A 27 -44.58 -22.63 17.57
N LEU A 28 -43.60 -22.32 18.42
CA LEU A 28 -42.23 -22.84 18.30
C LEU A 28 -42.19 -24.37 18.39
N VAL A 29 -42.96 -24.95 19.32
CA VAL A 29 -43.07 -26.41 19.45
C VAL A 29 -43.77 -27.04 18.24
N ASN A 30 -44.72 -26.36 17.63
CA ASN A 30 -45.37 -26.81 16.39
C ASN A 30 -44.39 -26.84 15.21
N TYR A 31 -43.40 -25.95 15.19
CA TYR A 31 -42.26 -25.98 14.26
C TYR A 31 -41.13 -26.95 14.69
N SER A 32 -41.40 -27.85 15.64
CA SER A 32 -40.47 -28.86 16.14
C SER A 32 -39.22 -28.31 16.82
N VAL A 33 -39.26 -27.07 17.31
CA VAL A 33 -38.18 -26.49 18.12
C VAL A 33 -38.17 -27.18 19.50
N PRO A 34 -37.03 -27.70 19.98
CA PRO A 34 -36.91 -28.26 21.32
C PRO A 34 -37.34 -27.27 22.42
N MET A 35 -38.00 -27.76 23.47
CA MET A 35 -38.56 -26.90 24.54
C MET A 35 -37.55 -25.95 25.18
N ASP A 36 -36.29 -26.36 25.34
CA ASP A 36 -35.25 -25.53 25.94
C ASP A 36 -34.79 -24.40 25.00
N GLU A 37 -34.71 -24.66 23.70
CA GLU A 37 -34.43 -23.64 22.67
C GLU A 37 -35.60 -22.68 22.51
N ALA A 38 -36.83 -23.19 22.54
CA ALA A 38 -38.04 -22.37 22.49
C ALA A 38 -38.08 -21.41 23.69
N LYS A 39 -37.80 -21.91 24.91
CA LYS A 39 -37.69 -21.09 26.12
C LYS A 39 -36.59 -20.03 25.99
N GLN A 40 -35.39 -20.38 25.50
CA GLN A 40 -34.30 -19.39 25.30
C GLN A 40 -34.66 -18.32 24.26
N SER A 41 -35.33 -18.72 23.17
CA SER A 41 -35.80 -17.78 22.15
C SER A 41 -36.79 -16.77 22.72
N LEU A 42 -37.72 -17.24 23.55
CA LEU A 42 -38.68 -16.37 24.23
C LEU A 42 -38.04 -15.54 25.36
N ARG A 43 -37.01 -16.05 26.05
CA ARG A 43 -36.22 -15.23 26.98
C ARG A 43 -35.48 -14.09 26.27
N ARG A 44 -35.02 -14.29 25.03
CA ARG A 44 -34.50 -13.19 24.21
C ARG A 44 -35.59 -12.22 23.76
N LYS A 45 -36.77 -12.74 23.40
CA LYS A 45 -37.91 -11.92 22.95
C LYS A 45 -38.49 -11.04 24.07
N TYR A 46 -38.60 -11.58 25.29
CA TYR A 46 -39.34 -10.97 26.39
C TYR A 46 -38.49 -10.58 27.61
N GLY A 47 -37.26 -11.09 27.72
CA GLY A 47 -36.39 -10.88 28.88
C GLY A 47 -35.59 -9.60 28.87
N ASP A 48 -35.73 -8.78 27.84
CA ASP A 48 -35.19 -7.43 27.84
C ASP A 48 -36.35 -6.44 28.02
N GLY A 49 -36.52 -5.98 29.26
CA GLY A 49 -37.31 -4.79 29.58
C GLY A 49 -36.63 -3.50 29.11
N SER A 50 -36.00 -3.55 27.94
CA SER A 50 -35.43 -2.43 27.19
C SER A 50 -35.97 -2.54 25.77
N GLU A 51 -36.73 -1.54 25.34
CA GLU A 51 -36.91 -1.29 23.91
C GLU A 51 -35.53 -1.20 23.25
N GLY A 52 -35.14 -2.23 22.49
CA GLY A 52 -33.80 -2.29 21.93
C GLY A 52 -33.54 -3.61 21.21
N GLY A 53 -34.22 -3.84 20.09
CA GLY A 53 -33.53 -4.58 19.03
C GLY A 53 -32.22 -3.84 18.80
N THR A 54 -31.08 -4.48 19.01
CA THR A 54 -29.77 -3.86 18.84
C THR A 54 -29.53 -3.63 17.35
N THR A 55 -30.26 -2.68 16.77
CA THR A 55 -29.83 -1.98 15.58
C THR A 55 -28.48 -1.36 15.96
N PRO A 56 -27.39 -1.76 15.30
CA PRO A 56 -26.08 -1.17 15.55
C PRO A 56 -26.19 0.35 15.51
N SER A 57 -25.59 1.02 16.49
CA SER A 57 -25.68 2.47 16.60
C SER A 57 -25.23 3.12 15.30
N SER A 58 -26.01 4.07 14.81
CA SER A 58 -25.56 4.93 13.72
C SER A 58 -24.36 5.75 14.21
N LYS A 59 -23.31 5.79 13.39
CA LYS A 59 -22.09 6.54 13.66
C LYS A 59 -21.66 7.31 12.42
N ASP A 60 -21.09 8.48 12.66
CA ASP A 60 -20.31 9.20 11.66
C ASP A 60 -18.97 8.49 11.45
N ILE A 61 -18.43 8.56 10.24
CA ILE A 61 -17.21 7.86 9.84
C ILE A 61 -16.04 8.19 10.75
N ALA A 62 -15.84 9.46 11.11
CA ALA A 62 -14.74 9.89 11.97
C ALA A 62 -14.80 9.32 13.40
N GLU A 63 -15.96 8.80 13.84
CA GLU A 63 -16.15 8.20 15.17
C GLU A 63 -15.95 6.67 15.19
N ILE A 64 -15.72 6.06 14.03
CA ILE A 64 -15.50 4.62 13.91
C ILE A 64 -14.07 4.30 14.33
N SER A 65 -13.93 3.29 15.19
CA SER A 65 -12.65 2.82 15.70
C SER A 65 -12.52 1.31 15.51
N ALA A 66 -11.29 0.80 15.50
CA ALA A 66 -11.00 -0.63 15.42
C ALA A 66 -11.58 -1.45 16.61
N SER A 67 -12.02 -0.77 17.68
CA SER A 67 -12.68 -1.42 18.83
C SER A 67 -14.18 -1.61 18.67
N ASP A 68 -14.78 -1.01 17.65
CA ASP A 68 -16.19 -1.20 17.33
C ASP A 68 -16.42 -2.60 16.75
N SER A 69 -17.60 -3.17 17.00
CA SER A 69 -17.96 -4.48 16.45
C SER A 69 -18.75 -4.35 15.16
N ASN A 70 -19.90 -3.69 15.22
CA ASN A 70 -20.78 -3.45 14.09
C ASN A 70 -21.36 -2.04 14.22
N VAL A 71 -21.52 -1.37 13.09
CA VAL A 71 -22.03 0.01 13.01
C VAL A 71 -23.08 0.13 11.91
N THR A 72 -23.88 1.19 12.00
CA THR A 72 -24.71 1.65 10.88
C THR A 72 -24.13 2.96 10.37
N VAL A 73 -23.83 3.06 9.07
CA VAL A 73 -23.19 4.25 8.48
C VAL A 73 -23.97 4.68 7.25
N THR A 74 -24.28 5.97 7.14
CA THR A 74 -24.80 6.57 5.92
C THR A 74 -23.67 7.33 5.24
N ALA A 75 -23.33 6.93 4.02
CA ALA A 75 -22.16 7.46 3.32
C ALA A 75 -22.37 7.53 1.80
N ARG A 76 -21.56 8.35 1.16
CA ARG A 76 -21.33 8.40 -0.28
C ARG A 76 -20.26 7.37 -0.64
N VAL A 77 -20.52 6.55 -1.65
CA VAL A 77 -19.51 5.64 -2.23
C VAL A 77 -18.56 6.47 -3.08
N LEU A 78 -17.27 6.48 -2.76
CA LEU A 78 -16.25 7.20 -3.53
C LEU A 78 -15.69 6.33 -4.65
N THR A 79 -15.19 5.15 -4.31
CA THR A 79 -14.57 4.19 -5.25
C THR A 79 -15.17 2.81 -5.08
N VAL A 80 -15.10 2.01 -6.15
CA VAL A 80 -15.46 0.59 -6.16
C VAL A 80 -14.46 -0.14 -7.04
N GLY A 81 -13.70 -1.04 -6.45
CA GLY A 81 -12.79 -1.95 -7.14
C GLY A 81 -13.06 -3.41 -6.80
N GLN A 82 -12.48 -4.30 -7.60
CA GLN A 82 -12.64 -5.73 -7.48
C GLN A 82 -11.29 -6.44 -7.37
N ARG A 83 -11.28 -7.54 -6.61
CA ARG A 83 -10.11 -8.43 -6.57
C ARG A 83 -10.48 -9.86 -6.22
N SER A 84 -9.67 -10.77 -6.75
CA SER A 84 -9.67 -12.17 -6.36
C SER A 84 -8.81 -12.37 -5.11
N ILE A 85 -9.35 -13.08 -4.13
CA ILE A 85 -8.62 -13.52 -2.93
C ILE A 85 -8.73 -15.02 -2.77
N GLN A 86 -7.69 -15.64 -2.23
CA GLN A 86 -7.78 -17.02 -1.75
C GLN A 86 -8.25 -17.04 -0.31
N TYR A 87 -9.38 -17.70 -0.07
CA TYR A 87 -9.96 -17.86 1.25
C TYR A 87 -10.34 -19.33 1.47
N GLN A 88 -9.78 -19.94 2.52
CA GLN A 88 -10.00 -21.36 2.85
C GLN A 88 -9.69 -22.37 1.72
N GLY A 89 -8.87 -21.98 0.74
CA GLY A 89 -8.48 -22.81 -0.40
C GLY A 89 -9.36 -22.64 -1.64
N ASP A 90 -10.42 -21.85 -1.54
CA ASP A 90 -11.25 -21.43 -2.67
C ASP A 90 -10.90 -19.99 -3.08
N GLU A 91 -11.09 -19.69 -4.36
CA GLU A 91 -10.99 -18.33 -4.90
C GLU A 91 -12.33 -17.62 -4.74
N GLN A 92 -12.31 -16.44 -4.14
CA GLN A 92 -13.48 -15.60 -3.92
C GLN A 92 -13.19 -14.20 -4.46
N VAL A 93 -14.14 -13.66 -5.23
CA VAL A 93 -14.14 -12.26 -5.66
C VAL A 93 -14.74 -11.42 -4.55
N ILE A 94 -14.03 -10.35 -4.19
CA ILE A 94 -14.49 -9.34 -3.23
C ILE A 94 -14.51 -7.97 -3.89
N PHE A 95 -15.28 -7.06 -3.31
CA PHE A 95 -15.32 -5.65 -3.70
C PHE A 95 -14.72 -4.80 -2.60
N GLU A 96 -14.07 -3.72 -2.96
CA GLU A 96 -13.41 -2.84 -2.01
C GLU A 96 -13.36 -1.41 -2.54
N GLY A 97 -13.14 -0.45 -1.66
CA GLY A 97 -13.10 0.96 -2.02
C GLY A 97 -13.22 1.85 -0.80
N GLU A 98 -13.62 3.10 -1.01
CA GLU A 98 -13.83 4.08 0.03
C GLU A 98 -15.27 4.59 0.10
N LEU A 99 -15.73 4.79 1.33
CA LEU A 99 -16.96 5.49 1.67
C LEU A 99 -16.62 6.81 2.36
N ALA A 100 -17.46 7.83 2.18
CA ALA A 100 -17.28 9.11 2.85
C ALA A 100 -18.58 9.74 3.32
N ASP A 101 -18.47 10.54 4.38
CA ASP A 101 -19.52 11.42 4.87
C ASP A 101 -18.93 12.81 5.14
N GLU A 102 -19.68 13.67 5.82
CA GLU A 102 -19.25 15.03 6.15
C GLU A 102 -18.03 15.06 7.09
N THR A 103 -17.75 13.96 7.78
CA THR A 103 -16.76 13.86 8.87
C THR A 103 -15.46 13.21 8.44
N GLY A 104 -15.46 12.33 7.43
CA GLY A 104 -14.26 11.58 7.02
C GLY A 104 -14.48 10.60 5.88
N THR A 105 -13.42 9.86 5.55
CA THR A 105 -13.45 8.68 4.68
C THR A 105 -13.13 7.41 5.48
N ILE A 106 -13.61 6.27 5.01
CA ILE A 106 -13.27 4.95 5.55
C ILE A 106 -13.22 3.93 4.41
N SER A 107 -12.20 3.07 4.44
CA SER A 107 -12.13 1.95 3.50
C SER A 107 -13.20 0.90 3.84
N TYR A 108 -13.59 0.14 2.84
CA TYR A 108 -14.46 -1.02 3.03
C TYR A 108 -13.98 -2.23 2.23
N THR A 109 -14.36 -3.40 2.73
CA THR A 109 -14.34 -4.66 1.99
C THR A 109 -15.73 -5.28 2.04
N ALA A 110 -16.26 -5.66 0.89
CA ALA A 110 -17.49 -6.39 0.73
C ALA A 110 -17.22 -7.82 0.23
N TRP A 111 -17.70 -8.80 0.98
CA TRP A 111 -17.52 -10.24 0.69
C TRP A 111 -18.51 -10.79 -0.35
N GLU A 112 -19.48 -9.96 -0.74
CA GLU A 112 -20.51 -10.25 -1.72
C GLU A 112 -20.75 -9.01 -2.59
N ASP A 113 -21.33 -9.21 -3.77
CA ASP A 113 -21.72 -8.10 -4.65
C ASP A 113 -23.00 -7.43 -4.13
N PHE A 114 -22.84 -6.24 -3.56
CA PHE A 114 -23.97 -5.39 -3.15
C PHE A 114 -24.48 -4.48 -4.28
N GLY A 115 -23.85 -4.50 -5.46
CA GLY A 115 -24.15 -3.65 -6.61
C GLY A 115 -23.84 -2.18 -6.35
N LEU A 116 -22.77 -1.88 -5.61
CA LEU A 116 -22.36 -0.50 -5.32
C LEU A 116 -21.77 0.15 -6.56
N ALA A 117 -22.06 1.43 -6.78
CA ALA A 117 -21.41 2.25 -7.77
C ALA A 117 -20.82 3.51 -7.14
N ALA A 118 -19.71 4.02 -7.69
CA ALA A 118 -19.18 5.32 -7.31
C ALA A 118 -20.27 6.40 -7.47
N GLY A 119 -20.49 7.17 -6.42
CA GLY A 119 -21.56 8.16 -6.36
C GLY A 119 -22.91 7.61 -5.92
N ASP A 120 -23.01 6.38 -5.44
CA ASP A 120 -24.19 5.96 -4.67
C ASP A 120 -24.19 6.63 -3.29
N THR A 121 -25.36 6.95 -2.76
CA THR A 121 -25.52 7.25 -1.32
C THR A 121 -26.23 6.09 -0.67
N ILE A 122 -25.55 5.45 0.29
CA ILE A 122 -26.01 4.22 0.94
C ILE A 122 -26.08 4.39 2.44
N THR A 123 -26.99 3.65 3.08
CA THR A 123 -26.93 3.33 4.50
C THR A 123 -26.57 1.86 4.64
N ALA A 124 -25.35 1.61 5.12
CA ALA A 124 -24.84 0.29 5.44
C ALA A 124 -25.18 -0.04 6.90
N GLY A 125 -26.26 -0.78 7.11
CA GLY A 125 -26.69 -1.25 8.42
C GLY A 125 -25.98 -2.54 8.81
N ASN A 126 -25.53 -2.63 10.06
CA ASN A 126 -24.82 -3.79 10.59
C ASN A 126 -23.56 -4.15 9.78
N ALA A 127 -22.83 -3.13 9.33
CA ALA A 127 -21.49 -3.28 8.78
C ALA A 127 -20.54 -3.66 9.91
N GLY A 128 -19.75 -4.73 9.75
CA GLY A 128 -18.71 -5.07 10.71
C GLY A 128 -17.58 -4.05 10.67
N VAL A 129 -16.84 -3.89 11.77
CA VAL A 129 -15.60 -3.09 11.79
C VAL A 129 -14.43 -4.02 12.09
N ARG A 130 -13.34 -3.86 11.34
CA ARG A 130 -12.09 -4.58 11.56
C ARG A 130 -10.90 -3.63 11.50
N GLU A 131 -9.77 -4.05 12.09
CA GLU A 131 -8.51 -3.34 11.93
C GLU A 131 -7.80 -3.87 10.67
N TRP A 132 -7.35 -2.95 9.82
CA TRP A 132 -6.52 -3.22 8.66
C TRP A 132 -5.42 -2.17 8.59
N ASP A 133 -4.17 -2.62 8.55
CA ASP A 133 -3.00 -1.74 8.52
C ASP A 133 -3.02 -0.64 9.61
N GLY A 134 -3.47 -1.01 10.81
CA GLY A 134 -3.60 -0.11 11.96
C GLY A 134 -4.76 0.89 11.88
N ARG A 135 -5.63 0.81 10.86
CA ARG A 135 -6.79 1.69 10.66
C ARG A 135 -8.11 0.90 10.73
N PRO A 136 -9.23 1.52 11.15
CA PRO A 136 -10.54 0.89 11.05
C PRO A 136 -10.97 0.76 9.59
N GLU A 137 -11.56 -0.38 9.25
CA GLU A 137 -12.11 -0.69 7.92
C GLU A 137 -13.49 -1.34 8.07
N LEU A 138 -14.43 -0.94 7.22
CA LEU A 138 -15.77 -1.54 7.19
C LEU A 138 -15.74 -2.89 6.47
N ASN A 139 -16.43 -3.86 7.06
CA ASN A 139 -16.51 -5.22 6.57
C ASN A 139 -17.97 -5.58 6.29
N LEU A 140 -18.36 -5.54 5.01
CA LEU A 140 -19.72 -5.78 4.54
C LEU A 140 -19.86 -7.25 4.15
N GLY A 141 -20.80 -7.96 4.75
CA GLY A 141 -21.05 -9.38 4.44
C GLY A 141 -22.53 -9.74 4.54
N GLU A 142 -22.85 -11.03 4.60
CA GLU A 142 -24.23 -11.54 4.57
C GLU A 142 -25.20 -10.86 5.56
N SER A 143 -24.68 -10.42 6.71
CA SER A 143 -25.48 -9.78 7.76
C SER A 143 -25.65 -8.26 7.59
N THR A 144 -25.03 -7.67 6.58
CA THR A 144 -25.05 -6.23 6.30
C THR A 144 -26.22 -5.88 5.37
N SER A 145 -27.02 -4.90 5.75
CA SER A 145 -28.12 -4.37 4.93
C SER A 145 -27.70 -3.09 4.21
N ILE A 146 -27.94 -3.00 2.90
CA ILE A 146 -27.68 -1.79 2.11
C ILE A 146 -29.00 -1.14 1.71
N GLU A 147 -29.27 0.06 2.23
CA GLU A 147 -30.37 0.91 1.79
C GLU A 147 -29.83 2.05 0.92
N ARG A 148 -30.41 2.29 -0.26
CA ARG A 148 -29.98 3.37 -1.16
C ARG A 148 -30.86 4.60 -0.99
N SER A 149 -30.25 5.77 -1.08
CA SER A 149 -30.92 7.07 -1.11
C SER A 149 -30.79 7.69 -2.50
N ASP A 150 -31.90 8.17 -3.06
CA ASP A 150 -31.91 9.00 -4.28
C ASP A 150 -31.41 10.44 -3.99
N ASP A 151 -31.47 10.87 -2.73
CA ASP A 151 -30.91 12.15 -2.29
C ASP A 151 -29.40 11.97 -2.02
N PRO A 152 -28.52 12.58 -2.84
CA PRO A 152 -27.09 12.41 -2.69
C PRO A 152 -26.59 13.11 -1.42
N LEU A 153 -25.79 12.39 -0.63
CA LEU A 153 -25.02 12.98 0.46
C LEU A 153 -23.90 13.85 -0.12
N ASP A 154 -23.86 15.12 0.28
CA ASP A 154 -22.81 16.06 -0.12
C ASP A 154 -21.56 15.81 0.72
N VAL A 155 -20.43 15.56 0.06
CA VAL A 155 -19.17 15.22 0.72
C VAL A 155 -18.03 16.02 0.08
N PRO A 156 -17.01 16.43 0.85
CA PRO A 156 -15.91 17.27 0.35
C PRO A 156 -14.84 16.47 -0.41
N TYR A 157 -15.16 15.27 -0.89
CA TYR A 157 -14.24 14.33 -1.54
C TYR A 157 -14.64 14.08 -2.99
N GLU A 158 -13.66 13.80 -3.84
CA GLU A 158 -13.90 13.45 -5.24
C GLU A 158 -14.57 12.07 -5.35
N ILE A 159 -15.51 11.95 -6.28
CA ILE A 159 -16.25 10.71 -6.53
C ILE A 159 -15.69 10.07 -7.79
N GLY A 160 -15.40 8.77 -7.72
CA GLY A 160 -14.72 8.03 -8.76
C GLY A 160 -13.26 7.80 -8.39
N GLY A 161 -12.60 6.93 -9.16
CA GLY A 161 -11.22 6.52 -8.90
C GLY A 161 -10.17 7.34 -9.64
N ASP A 162 -10.55 8.35 -10.43
CA ASP A 162 -9.61 9.07 -11.30
C ASP A 162 -8.57 9.83 -10.47
N ALA A 163 -7.29 9.49 -10.64
CA ALA A 163 -6.19 10.05 -9.86
C ALA A 163 -4.91 10.23 -10.69
N GLU A 164 -4.10 11.22 -10.31
CA GLU A 164 -2.73 11.40 -10.80
C GLU A 164 -1.78 10.45 -10.07
N LEU A 165 -0.73 9.97 -10.74
CA LEU A 165 0.24 9.03 -10.18
C LEU A 165 0.87 9.52 -8.88
N ALA A 166 1.15 10.82 -8.75
CA ALA A 166 1.81 11.40 -7.57
C ALA A 166 0.93 11.40 -6.33
N THR A 167 -0.38 11.19 -6.48
CA THR A 167 -1.33 11.16 -5.37
C THR A 167 -1.55 9.75 -4.82
N LEU A 168 -1.06 8.72 -5.51
CA LEU A 168 -1.32 7.33 -5.17
C LEU A 168 -0.52 6.88 -3.96
N ALA A 169 -1.19 6.18 -3.05
CA ALA A 169 -0.63 5.61 -1.84
C ALA A 169 -0.88 4.10 -1.73
N PRO A 170 0.01 3.33 -1.08
CA PRO A 170 -0.25 1.93 -0.80
C PRO A 170 -1.57 1.75 -0.05
N GLY A 171 -2.44 0.87 -0.57
CA GLY A 171 -3.76 0.64 -0.02
C GLY A 171 -4.91 1.22 -0.85
N ASP A 172 -4.64 2.12 -1.78
CA ASP A 172 -5.65 2.66 -2.69
C ASP A 172 -6.21 1.55 -3.61
N ARG A 173 -7.53 1.60 -3.86
CA ARG A 173 -8.30 0.55 -4.54
C ARG A 173 -9.41 1.15 -5.38
N GLY A 174 -9.75 0.51 -6.50
CA GLY A 174 -10.77 1.01 -7.43
C GLY A 174 -10.36 2.34 -8.07
N ILE A 175 -9.05 2.52 -8.28
CA ILE A 175 -8.46 3.74 -8.84
C ILE A 175 -8.41 3.62 -10.36
N ASN A 176 -8.53 4.75 -11.03
CA ASN A 176 -8.37 4.87 -12.47
C ASN A 176 -7.21 5.82 -12.76
N VAL A 177 -6.36 5.45 -13.70
CA VAL A 177 -5.21 6.26 -14.11
C VAL A 177 -5.16 6.39 -15.62
N GLU A 178 -4.66 7.53 -16.09
CA GLU A 178 -4.32 7.72 -17.50
C GLU A 178 -2.82 7.95 -17.62
N VAL A 179 -2.13 7.03 -18.27
CA VAL A 179 -0.67 6.94 -18.21
C VAL A 179 -0.08 6.72 -19.60
N GLN A 180 1.19 7.07 -19.73
CA GLN A 180 2.06 6.56 -20.77
C GLN A 180 2.83 5.34 -20.24
N VAL A 181 2.88 4.27 -21.03
CA VAL A 181 3.74 3.11 -20.75
C VAL A 181 5.17 3.49 -21.14
N LEU A 182 6.06 3.68 -20.15
CA LEU A 182 7.45 4.06 -20.40
C LEU A 182 8.31 2.84 -20.66
N GLU A 183 8.15 1.82 -19.83
CA GLU A 183 8.88 0.57 -19.88
C GLU A 183 7.89 -0.57 -19.68
N VAL A 184 8.07 -1.67 -20.40
CA VAL A 184 7.32 -2.91 -20.18
C VAL A 184 8.20 -4.10 -20.54
N GLU A 185 8.18 -5.10 -19.68
CA GLU A 185 8.83 -6.38 -19.87
C GLU A 185 7.89 -7.51 -19.44
N GLU A 186 7.92 -8.61 -20.18
CA GLU A 186 7.17 -9.83 -19.87
C GLU A 186 8.05 -10.75 -19.02
N LYS A 187 7.49 -11.27 -17.93
CA LYS A 187 8.17 -12.19 -17.02
C LYS A 187 7.25 -13.35 -16.65
N THR A 188 7.82 -14.54 -16.59
CA THR A 188 7.19 -15.68 -15.91
C THR A 188 7.75 -15.76 -14.49
N ILE A 189 6.86 -15.72 -13.49
CA ILE A 189 7.23 -15.83 -12.07
C ILE A 189 6.63 -17.08 -11.45
N ASP A 190 7.38 -17.74 -10.58
CA ASP A 190 6.88 -18.86 -9.78
C ASP A 190 6.11 -18.36 -8.56
N GLY A 191 4.78 -18.38 -8.63
CA GLY A 191 3.88 -18.03 -7.54
C GLY A 191 3.42 -19.23 -6.72
N ARG A 192 2.56 -18.97 -5.72
CA ARG A 192 1.93 -20.04 -4.90
C ARG A 192 1.09 -21.00 -5.73
N ASN A 193 0.55 -20.53 -6.87
CA ASN A 193 -0.32 -21.28 -7.76
C ASN A 193 0.42 -21.87 -8.96
N GLY A 194 1.76 -21.84 -8.96
CA GLY A 194 2.60 -22.23 -10.09
C GLY A 194 3.14 -21.02 -10.86
N GLU A 195 3.63 -21.28 -12.06
CA GLU A 195 4.12 -20.25 -12.98
C GLU A 195 2.98 -19.30 -13.37
N THR A 196 3.26 -18.00 -13.37
CA THR A 196 2.33 -16.93 -13.76
C THR A 196 3.09 -15.95 -14.64
N ASP A 197 2.54 -15.69 -15.83
CA ASP A 197 3.06 -14.66 -16.72
C ASP A 197 2.52 -13.31 -16.29
N ILE A 198 3.41 -12.33 -16.17
CA ILE A 198 3.10 -10.96 -15.76
C ILE A 198 3.75 -9.96 -16.72
N LEU A 199 3.18 -8.76 -16.81
CA LEU A 199 3.91 -7.59 -17.31
C LEU A 199 4.44 -6.79 -16.13
N SER A 200 5.65 -6.30 -16.24
CA SER A 200 6.27 -5.42 -15.25
C SER A 200 6.88 -4.24 -15.98
N GLY A 201 6.90 -3.07 -15.36
CA GLY A 201 7.49 -1.90 -16.00
C GLY A 201 7.23 -0.60 -15.26
N VAL A 202 7.22 0.51 -16.00
CA VAL A 202 7.02 1.85 -15.45
C VAL A 202 5.93 2.57 -16.23
N PHE A 203 4.96 3.10 -15.48
CA PHE A 203 3.99 4.07 -15.98
C PHE A 203 4.44 5.48 -15.62
N GLY A 204 4.13 6.43 -16.48
CA GLY A 204 4.35 7.85 -16.22
C GLY A 204 3.18 8.72 -16.67
N ASP A 205 2.93 9.78 -15.91
CA ASP A 205 2.06 10.88 -16.27
C ASP A 205 2.81 12.21 -16.03
N GLU A 206 2.11 13.33 -16.09
CA GLU A 206 2.75 14.64 -15.89
C GLU A 206 3.21 14.87 -14.44
N SER A 207 2.67 14.10 -13.49
CA SER A 207 2.90 14.25 -12.07
C SER A 207 4.12 13.46 -11.59
N THR A 208 4.28 12.20 -11.99
CA THR A 208 5.40 11.34 -11.59
C THR A 208 5.49 10.06 -12.44
N ARG A 209 6.38 9.15 -12.04
CA ARG A 209 6.50 7.80 -12.55
C ARG A 209 6.29 6.80 -11.43
N LEU A 210 5.63 5.69 -11.73
CA LEU A 210 5.44 4.59 -10.78
C LEU A 210 5.70 3.24 -11.45
N PRO A 211 6.26 2.27 -10.70
CA PRO A 211 6.41 0.92 -11.20
C PRO A 211 5.04 0.24 -11.23
N PHE A 212 4.82 -0.61 -12.22
CA PHE A 212 3.61 -1.40 -12.30
C PHE A 212 3.87 -2.90 -12.41
N THR A 213 2.86 -3.67 -12.01
CA THR A 213 2.74 -5.10 -12.30
C THR A 213 1.34 -5.38 -12.83
N ASP A 214 1.26 -5.95 -14.02
CA ASP A 214 0.04 -6.53 -14.54
C ASP A 214 0.03 -8.04 -14.29
N TRP A 215 -0.90 -8.47 -13.45
CA TRP A 215 -1.05 -9.86 -13.04
C TRP A 215 -1.84 -10.70 -14.04
N ASP A 216 -2.50 -10.07 -15.02
CA ASP A 216 -3.21 -10.72 -16.13
C ASP A 216 -2.87 -9.98 -17.43
N PRO A 217 -1.74 -10.33 -18.11
CA PRO A 217 -1.16 -9.53 -19.19
C PRO A 217 -2.16 -8.98 -20.23
N HIS A 218 -2.34 -7.66 -20.19
CA HIS A 218 -3.15 -6.91 -21.15
C HIS A 218 -2.32 -6.52 -22.37
N ALA A 219 -2.80 -6.87 -23.57
CA ALA A 219 -2.09 -6.60 -24.82
C ALA A 219 -2.00 -5.10 -25.16
N GLU A 220 -2.84 -4.28 -24.54
CA GLU A 220 -2.85 -2.83 -24.68
C GLU A 220 -1.67 -2.15 -23.96
N ILE A 221 -1.02 -2.84 -23.01
CA ILE A 221 0.13 -2.32 -22.25
C ILE A 221 1.42 -2.54 -23.06
N GLU A 222 1.65 -1.67 -24.05
CA GLU A 222 2.84 -1.68 -24.90
C GLU A 222 3.67 -0.42 -24.70
N ALA A 223 5.01 -0.52 -24.78
CA ALA A 223 5.91 0.63 -24.63
C ALA A 223 5.53 1.79 -25.57
N GLY A 224 5.39 2.98 -24.99
CA GLY A 224 4.99 4.22 -25.66
C GLY A 224 3.48 4.42 -25.79
N ALA A 225 2.64 3.43 -25.48
CA ALA A 225 1.19 3.57 -25.52
C ALA A 225 0.68 4.56 -24.48
N SER A 226 -0.38 5.31 -24.82
CA SER A 226 -1.16 6.10 -23.86
C SER A 226 -2.47 5.37 -23.61
N ILE A 227 -2.72 5.03 -22.35
CA ILE A 227 -3.81 4.15 -21.94
C ILE A 227 -4.53 4.73 -20.73
N ARG A 228 -5.83 4.47 -20.65
CA ARG A 228 -6.62 4.57 -19.42
C ARG A 228 -6.72 3.18 -18.83
N ILE A 229 -6.43 3.05 -17.54
CA ILE A 229 -6.61 1.81 -16.79
C ILE A 229 -7.61 2.10 -15.69
N GLU A 230 -8.71 1.35 -15.67
CA GLU A 230 -9.74 1.43 -14.63
C GLU A 230 -9.62 0.24 -13.69
N ASP A 231 -9.97 0.44 -12.42
CA ASP A 231 -9.88 -0.56 -11.35
C ASP A 231 -8.45 -1.12 -11.14
N VAL A 232 -7.49 -0.21 -10.94
CA VAL A 232 -6.17 -0.56 -10.40
C VAL A 232 -6.19 -0.50 -8.87
N PHE A 233 -5.25 -1.23 -8.27
CA PHE A 233 -4.96 -1.10 -6.84
C PHE A 233 -3.47 -0.82 -6.63
N VAL A 234 -3.16 -0.16 -5.52
CA VAL A 234 -1.80 0.29 -5.21
C VAL A 234 -1.25 -0.52 -4.05
N ARG A 235 -0.05 -1.08 -4.24
CA ARG A 235 0.70 -1.79 -3.19
C ARG A 235 2.06 -1.15 -3.01
N GLU A 236 2.67 -1.40 -1.86
CA GLU A 236 4.08 -1.10 -1.67
C GLU A 236 4.95 -2.13 -2.41
N PHE A 237 5.90 -1.65 -3.19
CA PHE A 237 6.96 -2.44 -3.79
C PHE A 237 8.29 -1.74 -3.53
N ARG A 238 9.20 -2.43 -2.83
CA ARG A 238 10.52 -1.89 -2.44
C ARG A 238 10.43 -0.53 -1.74
N GLY A 239 9.43 -0.37 -0.86
CA GLY A 239 9.23 0.85 -0.10
C GLY A 239 8.59 2.02 -0.86
N ALA A 240 8.16 1.83 -2.11
CA ALA A 240 7.46 2.86 -2.89
C ALA A 240 6.08 2.37 -3.37
N PRO A 241 5.13 3.27 -3.67
CA PRO A 241 3.86 2.90 -4.30
C PRO A 241 4.08 2.20 -5.64
N SER A 242 3.26 1.20 -5.94
CA SER A 242 3.28 0.45 -7.20
C SER A 242 1.87 0.14 -7.67
N ILE A 243 1.61 0.41 -8.95
CA ILE A 243 0.33 0.14 -9.59
C ILE A 243 0.22 -1.35 -9.89
N ASN A 244 -0.91 -1.94 -9.54
CA ASN A 244 -1.20 -3.31 -9.87
C ASN A 244 -2.46 -3.38 -10.72
N VAL A 245 -2.33 -4.04 -11.87
CA VAL A 245 -3.40 -4.30 -12.83
C VAL A 245 -3.80 -5.76 -12.70
N SER A 246 -5.08 -6.06 -12.80
CA SER A 246 -5.63 -7.41 -12.60
C SER A 246 -6.64 -7.78 -13.68
N GLU A 247 -7.14 -9.02 -13.62
CA GLU A 247 -8.22 -9.52 -14.48
C GLU A 247 -9.53 -8.69 -14.42
N PHE A 248 -9.71 -7.87 -13.38
CA PHE A 248 -10.86 -6.97 -13.24
C PHE A 248 -10.60 -5.57 -13.83
N SER A 249 -9.34 -5.23 -14.07
CA SER A 249 -8.97 -3.93 -14.60
C SER A 249 -9.40 -3.81 -16.06
N THR A 250 -9.82 -2.62 -16.47
CA THR A 250 -10.14 -2.34 -17.88
C THR A 250 -9.08 -1.42 -18.47
N VAL A 251 -8.31 -1.94 -19.43
CA VAL A 251 -7.29 -1.17 -20.15
C VAL A 251 -7.85 -0.69 -21.48
N THR A 252 -7.88 0.63 -21.71
CA THR A 252 -8.38 1.25 -22.92
C THR A 252 -7.33 2.17 -23.54
N PRO A 253 -6.93 1.97 -24.81
CA PRO A 253 -6.06 2.92 -25.52
C PRO A 253 -6.71 4.29 -25.67
N LEU A 254 -5.92 5.35 -25.49
CA LEU A 254 -6.37 6.73 -25.65
C LEU A 254 -6.03 7.27 -27.03
N ASP A 255 -6.95 8.03 -27.62
CA ASP A 255 -6.72 8.75 -28.89
C ASP A 255 -5.75 9.94 -28.75
N ARG A 256 -5.40 10.30 -27.52
CA ARG A 256 -4.46 11.38 -27.18
C ARG A 256 -3.23 10.82 -26.49
N THR A 257 -2.12 11.54 -26.62
CA THR A 257 -0.90 11.25 -25.87
C THR A 257 -1.02 11.78 -24.45
N VAL A 258 -0.81 10.90 -23.47
CA VAL A 258 -0.49 11.29 -22.09
C VAL A 258 0.99 11.66 -22.05
N SER A 259 1.33 12.82 -21.49
CA SER A 259 2.73 13.26 -21.40
C SER A 259 3.29 12.79 -20.07
N ALA A 260 4.31 11.93 -20.10
CA ALA A 260 5.05 11.57 -18.90
C ALA A 260 6.12 12.62 -18.59
N THR A 261 6.31 12.94 -17.30
CA THR A 261 7.43 13.79 -16.87
C THR A 261 8.77 13.12 -17.19
N GLU A 262 9.72 13.91 -17.69
CA GLU A 262 11.11 13.48 -17.86
C GLU A 262 11.92 13.65 -16.56
N ASN A 263 11.50 14.59 -15.72
CA ASN A 263 12.17 14.98 -14.50
C ASN A 263 11.53 14.25 -13.31
N ALA A 264 12.39 13.73 -12.43
CA ALA A 264 11.93 13.25 -11.13
C ALA A 264 11.50 14.43 -10.26
N GLN A 265 10.66 14.13 -9.26
CA GLN A 265 10.23 15.14 -8.30
C GLN A 265 11.43 15.58 -7.46
N GLN A 266 11.71 16.88 -7.44
CA GLN A 266 12.73 17.47 -6.57
C GLN A 266 12.11 17.92 -5.26
N MET A 267 12.72 17.56 -4.14
CA MET A 267 12.27 17.99 -2.82
C MET A 267 13.40 17.93 -1.78
N PRO A 268 13.26 18.63 -0.64
CA PRO A 268 14.18 18.49 0.48
C PRO A 268 14.20 17.05 1.00
N ILE A 269 15.35 16.59 1.49
CA ILE A 269 15.52 15.22 1.97
C ILE A 269 14.51 14.91 3.08
N ARG A 270 14.25 15.85 4.00
CA ARG A 270 13.27 15.64 5.08
C ARG A 270 11.87 15.35 4.55
N GLU A 271 11.42 16.09 3.54
CA GLU A 271 10.09 15.90 2.96
C GLU A 271 9.98 14.53 2.27
N ALA A 272 11.04 14.13 1.56
CA ALA A 272 11.12 12.81 0.94
C ALA A 272 11.10 11.68 1.98
N VAL A 273 11.79 11.85 3.11
CA VAL A 273 11.77 10.86 4.20
C VAL A 273 10.41 10.79 4.88
N ASP A 274 9.76 11.94 5.09
CA ASP A 274 8.44 12.02 5.75
C ASP A 274 7.32 11.44 4.87
N SER A 275 7.50 11.34 3.55
CA SER A 275 6.52 10.74 2.62
C SER A 275 6.41 9.21 2.74
N GLY A 276 7.39 8.55 3.36
CA GLY A 276 7.41 7.09 3.55
C GLY A 276 8.02 6.29 2.39
N GLY A 277 8.32 6.93 1.26
CA GLY A 277 9.03 6.35 0.13
C GLY A 277 8.47 6.77 -1.24
N LEU A 278 9.34 6.79 -2.24
CA LEU A 278 9.06 7.34 -3.57
C LEU A 278 9.79 6.53 -4.62
N PHE A 279 9.16 6.25 -5.76
CA PHE A 279 9.81 5.48 -6.82
C PHE A 279 10.82 6.31 -7.63
N ASP A 280 10.50 7.58 -7.88
CA ASP A 280 11.29 8.45 -8.75
C ASP A 280 11.43 9.85 -8.13
N VAL A 281 12.48 10.02 -7.33
CA VAL A 281 12.80 11.26 -6.63
C VAL A 281 14.22 11.70 -6.95
N GLU A 282 14.42 13.02 -7.04
CA GLU A 282 15.73 13.64 -7.17
C GLU A 282 16.06 14.45 -5.91
N LEU A 283 17.14 14.07 -5.24
CA LEU A 283 17.59 14.70 -4.00
C LEU A 283 18.96 15.34 -4.23
N THR A 284 19.13 16.57 -3.74
CA THR A 284 20.40 17.30 -3.80
C THR A 284 20.98 17.43 -2.40
N GLY A 285 22.25 17.12 -2.21
CA GLY A 285 22.90 17.26 -0.91
C GLY A 285 24.39 16.96 -0.93
N ASN A 286 25.05 17.17 0.20
CA ASN A 286 26.46 16.89 0.37
C ASN A 286 26.68 15.44 0.82
N ILE A 287 27.68 14.78 0.25
CA ILE A 287 28.12 13.48 0.76
C ILE A 287 29.00 13.70 1.97
N ILE A 288 28.54 13.24 3.14
CA ILE A 288 29.27 13.43 4.41
C ILE A 288 30.08 12.21 4.85
N GLU A 289 29.73 11.03 4.35
CA GLU A 289 30.34 9.76 4.75
C GLU A 289 30.15 8.69 3.68
N VAL A 290 31.15 7.83 3.49
CA VAL A 290 31.01 6.52 2.83
C VAL A 290 30.99 5.45 3.91
N ARG A 291 29.90 4.69 4.01
CA ARG A 291 29.67 3.69 5.07
C ARG A 291 30.40 2.38 4.83
N ASP A 292 30.56 1.62 5.91
CA ASP A 292 31.02 0.23 5.86
C ASP A 292 30.23 -0.63 4.88
N GLY A 293 30.93 -1.57 4.24
CA GLY A 293 30.36 -2.39 3.17
C GLY A 293 30.18 -1.65 1.86
N SER A 294 30.93 -0.57 1.66
CA SER A 294 31.18 0.09 0.36
C SER A 294 32.48 -0.41 -0.28
N GLY A 295 32.69 -0.10 -1.55
CA GLY A 295 33.84 -0.54 -2.34
C GLY A 295 33.67 -1.98 -2.83
N LEU A 296 34.73 -2.78 -2.68
CA LEU A 296 34.76 -4.17 -3.10
C LEU A 296 34.07 -5.08 -2.08
N ILE A 297 32.92 -5.62 -2.44
CA ILE A 297 32.12 -6.52 -1.61
C ILE A 297 32.04 -7.92 -2.21
N GLU A 298 31.52 -8.87 -1.43
CA GLU A 298 31.29 -10.24 -1.86
C GLU A 298 29.80 -10.57 -1.72
N ARG A 299 29.22 -11.24 -2.71
CA ARG A 299 27.79 -11.63 -2.71
C ARG A 299 27.60 -13.13 -2.76
N CYS A 300 26.50 -13.57 -2.16
CA CYS A 300 26.04 -14.94 -2.27
C CYS A 300 25.50 -15.17 -3.69
N PRO A 301 26.00 -16.15 -4.45
CA PRO A 301 25.53 -16.41 -5.81
C PRO A 301 24.06 -16.86 -5.86
N GLU A 302 23.50 -17.33 -4.74
CA GLU A 302 22.13 -17.84 -4.67
C GLU A 302 21.09 -16.77 -4.34
N CYS A 303 21.45 -15.72 -3.58
CA CYS A 303 20.48 -14.69 -3.17
C CYS A 303 20.96 -13.25 -3.30
N GLY A 304 22.17 -13.01 -3.82
CA GLY A 304 22.73 -11.67 -4.01
C GLY A 304 23.05 -10.89 -2.73
N ARG A 305 22.79 -11.45 -1.54
CA ARG A 305 23.10 -10.80 -0.26
C ARG A 305 24.61 -10.75 -0.03
N VAL A 306 25.05 -9.69 0.64
CA VAL A 306 26.46 -9.53 1.03
C VAL A 306 26.91 -10.65 1.96
N VAL A 307 28.06 -11.22 1.64
CA VAL A 307 28.72 -12.30 2.35
C VAL A 307 29.79 -11.72 3.27
N GLN A 308 29.94 -12.31 4.46
CA GLN A 308 31.02 -11.97 5.38
C GLN A 308 31.83 -13.23 5.68
N ASN A 309 33.15 -13.19 5.43
CA ASN A 309 34.06 -14.32 5.67
C ASN A 309 33.58 -15.64 5.02
N GLY A 310 33.11 -15.57 3.77
CA GLY A 310 32.59 -16.74 3.02
C GLY A 310 31.25 -17.29 3.54
N GLN A 311 30.55 -16.59 4.43
CA GLN A 311 29.26 -17.00 4.97
C GLN A 311 28.12 -16.06 4.58
N CYS A 312 27.10 -16.62 3.92
CA CYS A 312 25.79 -16.04 3.73
C CYS A 312 24.89 -16.36 4.92
N ARG A 313 24.12 -15.37 5.40
CA ARG A 313 23.17 -15.57 6.52
C ARG A 313 22.08 -16.59 6.22
N SER A 314 21.73 -16.78 4.95
CA SER A 314 20.65 -17.67 4.52
C SER A 314 21.14 -19.04 4.06
N HIS A 315 22.28 -19.10 3.36
CA HIS A 315 22.76 -20.31 2.72
C HIS A 315 24.03 -20.89 3.35
N GLY A 316 24.52 -20.27 4.44
CA GLY A 316 25.73 -20.72 5.13
C GLY A 316 26.98 -20.46 4.31
N THR A 317 27.90 -21.43 4.27
CA THR A 317 29.15 -21.29 3.50
C THR A 317 28.86 -21.31 2.00
N VAL A 318 29.30 -20.27 1.29
CA VAL A 318 29.11 -20.11 -0.15
C VAL A 318 30.40 -19.69 -0.83
N ASP A 319 30.57 -20.07 -2.10
CA ASP A 319 31.61 -19.51 -2.97
C ASP A 319 31.16 -18.13 -3.43
N ALA A 320 31.59 -17.10 -2.71
CA ALA A 320 31.13 -15.74 -2.96
C ALA A 320 31.67 -15.16 -4.26
N VAL A 321 30.90 -14.24 -4.83
CA VAL A 321 31.23 -13.53 -6.07
C VAL A 321 31.57 -12.09 -5.72
N ASP A 322 32.71 -11.60 -6.19
CA ASP A 322 33.11 -10.20 -5.99
C ASP A 322 32.14 -9.25 -6.73
N ASP A 323 31.83 -8.12 -6.12
CA ASP A 323 30.95 -7.08 -6.65
C ASP A 323 31.37 -5.69 -6.14
N LEU A 324 30.87 -4.63 -6.79
CA LEU A 324 31.04 -3.25 -6.36
C LEU A 324 29.74 -2.68 -5.81
N ARG A 325 29.84 -1.92 -4.72
CA ARG A 325 28.71 -1.15 -4.18
C ARG A 325 29.22 0.03 -3.38
N THR A 326 28.52 1.15 -3.41
CA THR A 326 28.79 2.28 -2.51
C THR A 326 27.55 2.57 -1.68
N LYS A 327 27.74 2.77 -0.38
CA LYS A 327 26.72 3.32 0.52
C LYS A 327 27.24 4.65 1.03
N ALA A 328 26.67 5.76 0.56
CA ALA A 328 27.09 7.10 0.93
C ALA A 328 25.95 7.84 1.66
N ILE A 329 26.30 8.73 2.58
CA ILE A 329 25.30 9.54 3.31
C ILE A 329 25.20 10.90 2.67
N LEU A 330 24.01 11.17 2.12
CA LEU A 330 23.62 12.44 1.53
C LEU A 330 22.86 13.27 2.58
N ASP A 331 23.27 14.52 2.75
CA ASP A 331 22.75 15.46 3.75
C ASP A 331 22.53 16.84 3.10
N ASP A 332 21.32 17.39 3.26
CA ASP A 332 20.95 18.73 2.75
C ASP A 332 20.75 19.75 3.90
N GLY A 333 21.07 19.36 5.13
CA GLY A 333 20.85 20.10 6.37
C GLY A 333 19.46 19.93 6.99
N SER A 334 18.51 19.33 6.27
CA SER A 334 17.14 19.07 6.74
C SER A 334 16.96 17.65 7.27
N ALA A 335 17.59 16.67 6.62
CA ALA A 335 17.66 15.26 7.02
C ALA A 335 18.82 14.56 6.29
N THR A 336 18.97 13.26 6.50
CA THR A 336 19.98 12.43 5.82
C THR A 336 19.35 11.21 5.17
N VAL A 337 19.86 10.80 4.01
CA VAL A 337 19.51 9.54 3.35
C VAL A 337 20.76 8.73 3.02
N THR A 338 20.65 7.39 3.09
CA THR A 338 21.72 6.51 2.60
C THR A 338 21.53 6.28 1.10
N VAL A 339 22.38 6.90 0.29
CA VAL A 339 22.45 6.65 -1.15
C VAL A 339 23.18 5.33 -1.39
N VAL A 340 22.57 4.43 -2.15
CA VAL A 340 23.16 3.16 -2.56
C VAL A 340 23.44 3.22 -4.05
N LEU A 341 24.71 3.11 -4.41
CA LEU A 341 25.17 3.00 -5.79
C LEU A 341 25.39 1.52 -6.11
N ASP A 342 24.89 1.09 -7.27
CA ASP A 342 25.15 -0.23 -7.83
C ASP A 342 26.59 -0.34 -8.36
N ASP A 343 26.91 -1.44 -9.05
CA ASP A 343 28.26 -1.73 -9.54
C ASP A 343 28.70 -0.74 -10.61
N GLU A 344 27.80 -0.32 -11.50
CA GLU A 344 28.08 0.64 -12.57
C GLU A 344 28.39 2.03 -11.99
N LEU A 345 27.50 2.59 -11.17
CA LEU A 345 27.72 3.89 -10.54
C LEU A 345 28.90 3.86 -9.55
N THR A 346 29.12 2.73 -8.87
CA THR A 346 30.29 2.56 -7.99
C THR A 346 31.60 2.57 -8.79
N ALA A 347 31.65 1.93 -9.96
CA ALA A 347 32.83 1.92 -10.82
C ALA A 347 33.19 3.35 -11.27
N GLU A 348 32.20 4.19 -11.55
CA GLU A 348 32.41 5.59 -11.94
C GLU A 348 33.03 6.43 -10.81
N VAL A 349 32.43 6.38 -9.60
CA VAL A 349 32.96 7.11 -8.44
C VAL A 349 34.31 6.56 -7.98
N TYR A 350 34.57 5.27 -8.15
CA TYR A 350 35.87 4.65 -7.90
C TYR A 350 36.92 5.04 -8.96
N GLY A 351 36.51 5.13 -10.23
CA GLY A 351 37.33 5.44 -11.40
C GLY A 351 38.06 4.25 -11.98
N GLY A 352 37.40 3.09 -11.99
CA GLY A 352 37.91 1.82 -12.50
C GLY A 352 36.83 0.75 -12.39
N ASP A 353 37.01 -0.36 -13.10
CA ASP A 353 36.05 -1.46 -13.06
C ASP A 353 36.29 -2.41 -11.87
N LEU A 354 35.49 -3.48 -11.77
CA LEU A 354 35.64 -4.52 -10.75
C LEU A 354 37.02 -5.18 -10.77
N ALA A 355 37.63 -5.33 -11.95
CA ALA A 355 38.95 -5.94 -12.08
C ALA A 355 40.03 -5.00 -11.52
N ASP A 356 39.96 -3.70 -11.82
CA ASP A 356 40.83 -2.67 -11.25
C ASP A 356 40.71 -2.61 -9.72
N ALA A 357 39.49 -2.67 -9.19
CA ALA A 357 39.23 -2.69 -7.75
C ALA A 357 39.79 -3.96 -7.08
N THR A 358 39.62 -5.11 -7.73
CA THR A 358 40.13 -6.39 -7.24
C THR A 358 41.66 -6.43 -7.24
N GLU A 359 42.31 -5.91 -8.28
CA GLU A 359 43.77 -5.79 -8.35
C GLU A 359 44.29 -4.84 -7.26
N HIS A 360 43.67 -3.67 -7.11
CA HIS A 360 44.04 -2.70 -6.08
C HIS A 360 43.95 -3.29 -4.67
N ALA A 361 42.85 -4.00 -4.36
CA ALA A 361 42.67 -4.66 -3.08
C ALA A 361 43.70 -5.77 -2.84
N ARG A 362 44.07 -6.53 -3.88
CA ARG A 362 45.11 -7.57 -3.80
C ARG A 362 46.49 -6.99 -3.54
N ASP A 363 46.85 -5.91 -4.24
CA ASP A 363 48.14 -5.25 -4.09
C ASP A 363 48.30 -4.61 -2.70
N ALA A 364 47.22 -4.03 -2.17
CA ALA A 364 47.18 -3.49 -0.80
C ALA A 364 47.07 -4.57 0.28
N MET A 365 46.67 -5.79 -0.08
CA MET A 365 46.24 -6.85 0.85
C MET A 365 45.10 -6.39 1.78
N ASP A 366 44.24 -5.51 1.28
CA ASP A 366 43.15 -4.89 2.03
C ASP A 366 42.05 -4.47 1.07
N LYS A 367 40.79 -4.86 1.34
CA LYS A 367 39.65 -4.48 0.51
C LYS A 367 39.18 -3.05 0.79
N GLU A 368 39.48 -2.50 1.96
CA GLU A 368 39.01 -1.18 2.40
C GLU A 368 39.59 -0.05 1.55
N VAL A 369 40.75 -0.24 0.92
CA VAL A 369 41.37 0.76 0.02
C VAL A 369 40.49 1.20 -1.15
N VAL A 370 39.55 0.34 -1.57
CA VAL A 370 38.58 0.69 -2.62
C VAL A 370 37.58 1.69 -2.07
N ALA A 371 37.05 1.46 -0.87
CA ALA A 371 36.12 2.37 -0.19
C ALA A 371 36.80 3.69 0.20
N GLU A 372 38.04 3.65 0.70
CA GLU A 372 38.83 4.84 1.03
C GLU A 372 39.03 5.73 -0.20
N ARG A 373 39.40 5.13 -1.35
CA ARG A 373 39.55 5.88 -2.60
C ARG A 373 38.24 6.49 -3.10
N ILE A 374 37.11 5.79 -2.93
CA ILE A 374 35.80 6.35 -3.24
C ILE A 374 35.53 7.55 -2.32
N ALA A 375 35.74 7.39 -1.01
CA ALA A 375 35.53 8.43 -0.03
C ALA A 375 36.37 9.69 -0.32
N ASP A 376 37.65 9.53 -0.65
CA ASP A 376 38.55 10.63 -1.02
C ASP A 376 38.07 11.43 -2.24
N ARG A 377 37.24 10.83 -3.10
CA ARG A 377 36.74 11.45 -4.32
C ARG A 377 35.40 12.15 -4.15
N ILE A 378 34.50 11.61 -3.34
CA ILE A 378 33.10 12.08 -3.29
C ILE A 378 32.75 12.80 -1.99
N VAL A 379 33.43 12.50 -0.87
CA VAL A 379 33.07 13.09 0.43
C VAL A 379 33.40 14.58 0.44
N GLY A 380 32.44 15.39 0.91
CA GLY A 380 32.52 16.83 0.99
C GLY A 380 32.06 17.57 -0.27
N LEU A 381 31.73 16.85 -1.34
CA LEU A 381 31.14 17.40 -2.56
C LEU A 381 29.61 17.30 -2.52
N GLU A 382 28.96 18.07 -3.38
CA GLU A 382 27.51 18.03 -3.55
C GLU A 382 27.11 17.21 -4.76
N TYR A 383 26.04 16.45 -4.62
CA TYR A 383 25.50 15.63 -5.68
C TYR A 383 24.00 15.82 -5.84
N VAL A 384 23.55 15.72 -7.08
CA VAL A 384 22.16 15.51 -7.48
C VAL A 384 22.00 14.02 -7.74
N VAL A 385 21.10 13.38 -6.99
CA VAL A 385 20.92 11.93 -7.00
C VAL A 385 19.46 11.61 -7.31
N ARG A 386 19.21 10.92 -8.42
CA ARG A 386 17.89 10.40 -8.77
C ARG A 386 17.79 8.92 -8.40
N GLY A 387 16.65 8.48 -7.89
CA GLY A 387 16.45 7.06 -7.59
C GLY A 387 15.13 6.74 -6.88
N SER A 388 15.04 5.51 -6.41
CA SER A 388 13.92 5.01 -5.61
C SER A 388 14.25 5.11 -4.12
N LEU A 389 13.45 5.88 -3.40
CA LEU A 389 13.52 6.07 -1.96
C LEU A 389 12.65 5.05 -1.23
N SER A 390 13.22 4.38 -0.25
CA SER A 390 12.52 3.53 0.70
C SER A 390 12.81 4.00 2.13
N VAL A 391 11.78 4.01 2.98
CA VAL A 391 11.90 4.42 4.38
C VAL A 391 11.38 3.29 5.26
N ASP A 392 12.26 2.76 6.12
CA ASP A 392 11.90 1.71 7.07
C ASP A 392 12.35 2.07 8.50
N GLU A 393 12.20 1.13 9.44
CA GLU A 393 12.60 1.31 10.83
C GLU A 393 14.11 1.55 11.03
N TYR A 394 14.95 1.26 10.02
CA TYR A 394 16.40 1.44 10.02
C TYR A 394 16.85 2.74 9.32
N GLY A 395 15.92 3.47 8.71
CA GLY A 395 16.14 4.77 8.10
C GLY A 395 15.82 4.79 6.59
N ALA A 396 16.19 5.90 5.95
CA ALA A 396 15.93 6.11 4.54
C ALA A 396 17.09 5.62 3.66
N ASN A 397 16.76 4.86 2.60
CA ASN A 397 17.70 4.40 1.59
C ASN A 397 17.22 4.86 0.20
N LEU A 398 18.11 5.49 -0.56
CA LEU A 398 17.88 5.88 -1.95
C LEU A 398 18.73 4.97 -2.85
N ASP A 399 18.08 4.03 -3.54
CA ASP A 399 18.74 3.23 -4.57
C ASP A 399 18.86 4.09 -5.83
N ALA A 400 20.09 4.54 -6.12
CA ALA A 400 20.35 5.53 -7.15
C ALA A 400 20.30 4.94 -8.56
N THR A 401 19.67 5.67 -9.48
CA THR A 401 19.72 5.44 -10.93
C THR A 401 20.57 6.50 -11.64
N SER A 402 20.80 7.65 -11.00
CA SER A 402 21.82 8.63 -11.40
C SER A 402 22.52 9.22 -10.19
N PHE A 403 23.78 9.62 -10.37
CA PHE A 403 24.60 10.21 -9.33
C PHE A 403 25.56 11.23 -9.97
N GLU A 404 25.18 12.50 -9.98
CA GLU A 404 25.89 13.57 -10.68
C GLU A 404 26.40 14.62 -9.71
N GLU A 405 27.66 15.01 -9.81
CA GLU A 405 28.20 16.12 -9.00
C GLU A 405 27.49 17.42 -9.40
N SER A 406 27.04 18.20 -8.42
CA SER A 406 26.38 19.48 -8.69
C SER A 406 27.38 20.48 -9.25
N ASP A 407 27.02 21.06 -10.39
CA ASP A 407 27.76 22.16 -11.03
C ASP A 407 27.43 23.55 -10.44
N ASP A 408 26.59 23.60 -9.40
CA ASP A 408 26.14 24.87 -8.80
C ASP A 408 27.31 25.66 -8.20
N ASP A 409 27.38 26.98 -8.50
CA ASP A 409 28.40 27.86 -7.91
C ASP A 409 28.18 27.97 -6.39
N PRO A 410 29.13 27.47 -5.56
CA PRO A 410 28.99 27.55 -4.11
C PRO A 410 28.84 29.00 -3.61
N ALA A 411 29.40 29.97 -4.33
CA ALA A 411 29.26 31.38 -4.01
C ALA A 411 27.85 31.91 -4.29
N GLU A 412 27.17 31.40 -5.32
CA GLU A 412 25.78 31.74 -5.63
C GLU A 412 24.84 31.13 -4.60
N ARG A 413 25.01 29.85 -4.28
CA ARG A 413 24.26 29.16 -3.22
C ARG A 413 24.39 29.85 -1.86
N ALA A 414 25.61 30.22 -1.48
CA ALA A 414 25.84 30.96 -0.25
C ALA A 414 25.12 32.32 -0.23
N ARG A 415 25.00 33.01 -1.38
CA ARG A 415 24.25 34.27 -1.47
C ARG A 415 22.74 34.04 -1.38
N THR A 416 22.22 33.00 -2.01
CA THR A 416 20.79 32.63 -1.91
C THR A 416 20.42 32.35 -0.46
N LEU A 417 21.21 31.52 0.23
CA LEU A 417 21.00 31.21 1.64
C LEU A 417 21.09 32.45 2.53
N LEU A 418 22.05 33.35 2.26
CA LEU A 418 22.16 34.63 2.99
C LEU A 418 20.93 35.52 2.76
N ALA A 419 20.41 35.57 1.54
CA ALA A 419 19.24 36.39 1.21
C ALA A 419 17.96 35.93 1.95
N GLU A 420 17.83 34.64 2.27
CA GLU A 420 16.69 34.11 3.04
C GLU A 420 16.71 34.52 4.52
N VAL A 421 17.90 34.84 5.06
CA VAL A 421 18.10 35.22 6.46
C VAL A 421 18.43 36.71 6.65
N GLU A 422 18.54 37.47 5.55
CA GLU A 422 18.68 38.92 5.59
C GLU A 422 17.31 39.59 5.87
N PRO A 423 17.22 40.46 6.91
CA PRO A 423 15.96 40.99 7.44
C PRO A 423 15.27 42.07 6.62
#